data_AF-A0A6N7PPD0-F1
#
_entry.id   AF-A0A6N7PPD0-F1
#
_cell.length_a   1.000
_cell.length_b   1.000
_cell.length_c   1.000
_cell.angle_alpha   90.00
_cell.angle_beta   90.00
_cell.angle_gamma   90.00
#
_symmetry.space_group_name_H-M   'P 1'
#
loop_
_entity.id
_entity.type
_entity.pdbx_description
1 polymer ?
#
loop_
_entity_poly.entity_id
_entity_poly.type
_entity_poly.pdbx_seq_one_letter_code
_entity_poly.pdbx_strand_id
1 'polypeptide(L)'
;MTTKRCAALLALLGASAAGCVEPVRLEPPPPEGELAVGESREVTLRFLRLDVEDFAQTLGLEELRRLPRKTLEETWLLDMELRPLVENALERFMNLPTEEAKALPQPAWNMFYLLHMTPENARLEGTALAGLSAVGEAVGISPSQILADLTGAGPNERIADHAIVTDVVLEQVVGTHPRARFRRGPSTEGHPEGLYPVDEGKIALSLHDVATDFASLSERFGPASLAPDDPRGPAHPGFLRSASGLSTSEGGFRMTVRLDVNALPYRGIDASHARVASVNSIGGQMDRAFDFTDPRWLEVEGLAEELSIREMTMTIAEDPRYLVPGTRRDPRPLGDSPVWSAAPWAEERVLAETGRRLAARIPPHCTSYSPAGEVSDPFEAVRVCIDADGWVQIDIDPSVILEGPPPAPGYFWDMLLEVAQARMHDGGLAEGEANVVMPVRDVPVGVSADVVVARIRENIEQNPAALRAMAEALTGNTRGDADFFYVKPEGRAEDWLYFVAPEDIREDAEGQPVRPYAYTDPGFYADPALGQKISSRVEIDGDTAHEKVRVEPGDRLYVKDAEGRVFEIVVSGKPSRYRLALVVTRAS
;
A
#
# COMPACT_ATOMS: atom_id res chain seq x y z
N MET A 1 28.13 -7.65 -58.27
CA MET A 1 27.57 -9.02 -58.25
C MET A 1 26.08 -8.89 -57.94
N THR A 2 25.16 -8.96 -58.92
CA THR A 2 24.47 -10.18 -59.40
C THR A 2 23.79 -10.92 -58.25
N THR A 3 22.47 -11.04 -58.15
CA THR A 3 21.64 -11.85 -59.07
C THR A 3 20.14 -11.72 -58.75
N LYS A 4 19.31 -11.77 -59.81
CA LYS A 4 17.90 -12.19 -59.79
C LYS A 4 17.80 -13.73 -59.65
N ARG A 5 16.67 -14.24 -59.11
CA ARG A 5 15.92 -15.47 -59.54
C ARG A 5 14.67 -15.63 -58.63
N CYS A 6 13.45 -15.52 -59.16
CA CYS A 6 12.57 -16.60 -59.69
C CYS A 6 12.04 -17.53 -58.57
N ALA A 7 10.76 -17.94 -58.46
CA ALA A 7 9.64 -18.07 -59.39
C ALA A 7 8.31 -18.08 -58.56
N ALA A 8 7.23 -17.38 -58.96
CA ALA A 8 6.11 -17.86 -59.79
C ALA A 8 5.73 -19.35 -59.61
N LEU A 9 4.53 -19.63 -59.06
CA LEU A 9 3.55 -20.53 -59.69
C LEU A 9 2.15 -20.40 -59.05
N LEU A 10 1.13 -20.52 -59.89
CA LEU A 10 -0.30 -20.76 -59.63
C LEU A 10 -1.18 -19.59 -59.20
N ALA A 11 -1.54 -18.81 -60.23
CA ALA A 11 -2.91 -18.36 -60.42
C ALA A 11 -3.85 -19.56 -60.65
N LEU A 12 -5.03 -19.56 -60.02
CA LEU A 12 -6.30 -19.99 -60.63
C LEU A 12 -7.48 -19.70 -59.70
N LEU A 13 -8.49 -19.06 -60.30
CA LEU A 13 -9.92 -19.06 -59.97
C LEU A 13 -10.45 -18.00 -58.98
N GLY A 14 -11.30 -17.12 -59.52
CA GLY A 14 -12.58 -16.81 -58.87
C GLY A 14 -12.84 -15.35 -58.55
N ALA A 15 -13.18 -14.57 -59.56
CA ALA A 15 -13.77 -13.25 -59.39
C ALA A 15 -15.17 -13.36 -58.72
N SER A 16 -15.35 -12.66 -57.60
CA SER A 16 -16.67 -12.16 -57.16
C SER A 16 -16.50 -10.98 -56.21
N ALA A 17 -16.75 -9.79 -56.75
CA ALA A 17 -17.19 -8.55 -56.10
C ALA A 17 -16.90 -8.37 -54.60
N ALA A 18 -15.72 -7.85 -54.28
CA ALA A 18 -15.56 -6.96 -53.14
C ALA A 18 -15.42 -5.54 -53.72
N GLY A 19 -16.54 -4.83 -53.84
CA GLY A 19 -16.48 -3.38 -54.02
C GLY A 19 -15.82 -2.82 -52.77
N CYS A 20 -14.55 -2.44 -52.88
CA CYS A 20 -13.85 -1.68 -51.86
C CYS A 20 -14.60 -0.35 -51.70
N VAL A 21 -15.51 -0.28 -50.74
CA VAL A 21 -15.99 1.00 -50.23
C VAL A 21 -14.79 1.59 -49.51
N GLU A 22 -14.15 2.56 -50.16
CA GLU A 22 -13.10 3.36 -49.55
C GLU A 22 -13.73 4.00 -48.30
N PRO A 23 -13.18 3.76 -47.09
CA PRO A 23 -13.75 4.31 -45.88
C PRO A 23 -13.78 5.83 -46.03
N VAL A 24 -14.97 6.41 -45.94
CA VAL A 24 -15.16 7.87 -45.96
C VAL A 24 -14.36 8.44 -44.80
N ARG A 25 -13.15 8.91 -45.09
CA ARG A 25 -12.37 9.74 -44.18
C ARG A 25 -13.01 11.11 -44.24
N LEU A 26 -13.86 11.40 -43.25
CA LEU A 26 -14.18 12.78 -42.94
C LEU A 26 -12.86 13.42 -42.51
N GLU A 27 -12.25 14.20 -43.40
CA GLU A 27 -11.20 15.13 -42.98
C GLU A 27 -11.81 15.98 -41.86
N PRO A 28 -11.25 15.95 -40.64
CA PRO A 28 -11.74 16.82 -39.59
C PRO A 28 -11.62 18.25 -40.13
N PRO A 29 -12.68 19.07 -40.01
CA PRO A 29 -12.59 20.47 -40.40
C PRO A 29 -11.38 21.10 -39.69
N PRO A 30 -10.67 22.05 -40.35
CA PRO A 30 -9.54 22.72 -39.73
C PRO A 30 -9.99 23.27 -38.37
N PRO A 31 -9.13 23.19 -37.33
CA PRO A 31 -9.50 23.71 -36.02
C PRO A 31 -9.78 25.21 -36.16
N GLU A 32 -11.04 25.61 -36.13
CA GLU A 32 -11.44 27.01 -36.04
C GLU A 32 -10.80 27.59 -34.77
N GLY A 33 -10.18 28.76 -34.92
CA GLY A 33 -9.53 29.45 -33.81
C GLY A 33 -10.53 30.00 -32.80
N GLU A 34 -9.98 30.50 -31.69
CA GLU A 34 -10.73 31.27 -30.69
C GLU A 34 -11.54 32.41 -31.32
N LEU A 35 -12.65 32.77 -30.69
CA LEU A 35 -13.44 33.92 -31.08
C LEU A 35 -12.62 35.22 -30.98
N ALA A 36 -12.62 36.00 -32.04
CA ALA A 36 -12.16 37.39 -32.00
C ALA A 36 -13.19 38.28 -31.27
N VAL A 37 -12.76 39.42 -30.74
CA VAL A 37 -13.67 40.38 -30.09
C VAL A 37 -14.74 40.85 -31.09
N GLY A 38 -16.00 40.70 -30.72
CA GLY A 38 -17.18 40.98 -31.55
C GLY A 38 -17.56 39.86 -32.53
N GLU A 39 -16.80 38.77 -32.59
CA GLU A 39 -17.17 37.58 -33.36
C GLU A 39 -18.25 36.79 -32.61
N SER A 40 -19.29 36.38 -33.33
CA SER A 40 -20.39 35.58 -32.81
C SER A 40 -20.42 34.22 -33.50
N ARG A 41 -20.68 33.16 -32.74
CA ARG A 41 -20.97 31.81 -33.27
C ARG A 41 -22.22 31.25 -32.62
N GLU A 42 -23.01 30.54 -33.41
CA GLU A 42 -24.20 29.83 -32.91
C GLU A 42 -23.82 28.40 -32.52
N VAL A 43 -24.26 28.00 -31.33
CA VAL A 43 -24.03 26.67 -30.76
C VAL A 43 -25.36 26.11 -30.30
N THR A 44 -25.62 24.84 -30.62
CA THR A 44 -26.80 24.14 -30.10
C THR A 44 -26.37 23.10 -29.07
N LEU A 45 -26.80 23.29 -27.83
CA LEU A 45 -26.68 22.32 -26.76
C LEU A 45 -27.87 21.37 -26.78
N ARG A 46 -27.60 20.08 -26.62
CA ARG A 46 -28.61 19.04 -26.48
C ARG A 46 -28.74 18.67 -25.01
N PHE A 47 -29.96 18.62 -24.51
CA PHE A 47 -30.26 18.01 -23.22
C PHE A 47 -29.97 16.50 -23.32
N LEU A 48 -29.07 16.03 -22.47
CA LEU A 48 -28.75 14.62 -22.28
C LEU A 48 -28.98 14.29 -20.82
N ARG A 49 -30.01 13.50 -20.55
CA ARG A 49 -30.27 12.88 -19.26
C ARG A 49 -30.76 11.47 -19.52
N LEU A 50 -30.06 10.52 -18.93
CA LEU A 50 -30.40 9.11 -18.88
C LEU A 50 -30.11 8.69 -17.45
N ASP A 51 -31.06 8.95 -16.57
CA ASP A 51 -30.98 8.48 -15.19
C ASP A 51 -31.11 6.96 -15.25
N VAL A 52 -30.09 6.28 -14.73
CA VAL A 52 -30.09 4.82 -14.61
C VAL A 52 -30.08 4.53 -13.12
N GLU A 53 -31.17 3.89 -12.67
CA GLU A 53 -31.21 3.25 -11.37
C GLU A 53 -30.45 1.92 -11.44
N ASP A 54 -29.76 1.57 -10.36
CA ASP A 54 -29.02 0.31 -10.23
C ASP A 54 -27.99 0.11 -11.37
N PHE A 55 -27.29 1.19 -11.77
CA PHE A 55 -26.23 1.11 -12.78
C PHE A 55 -25.06 0.32 -12.20
N ALA A 56 -24.97 -0.95 -12.60
CA ALA A 56 -23.91 -1.85 -12.16
C ALA A 56 -22.69 -1.76 -13.07
N GLN A 57 -21.51 -1.54 -12.47
CA GLN A 57 -20.24 -1.66 -13.15
C GLN A 57 -19.35 -2.68 -12.44
N THR A 58 -18.99 -3.73 -13.19
CA THR A 58 -18.07 -4.76 -12.74
C THR A 58 -16.65 -4.44 -13.18
N LEU A 59 -15.72 -4.44 -12.23
CA LEU A 59 -14.31 -4.14 -12.40
C LEU A 59 -13.48 -5.38 -12.06
N GLY A 60 -12.70 -5.85 -13.02
CA GLY A 60 -11.60 -6.76 -12.76
C GLY A 60 -10.33 -6.01 -12.38
N LEU A 61 -9.24 -6.74 -12.17
CA LEU A 61 -7.93 -6.13 -11.83
C LEU A 61 -7.42 -5.20 -12.93
N GLU A 62 -7.66 -5.52 -14.21
CA GLU A 62 -7.24 -4.65 -15.32
C GLU A 62 -8.03 -3.35 -15.37
N GLU A 63 -9.34 -3.39 -15.12
CA GLU A 63 -10.16 -2.17 -15.05
C GLU A 63 -9.79 -1.33 -13.83
N LEU A 64 -9.55 -1.96 -12.68
CA LEU A 64 -9.10 -1.25 -11.48
C LEU A 64 -7.78 -0.51 -11.70
N ARG A 65 -6.82 -1.12 -12.41
CA ARG A 65 -5.53 -0.48 -12.74
C ARG A 65 -5.66 0.74 -13.65
N ARG A 66 -6.81 0.94 -14.32
CA ARG A 66 -7.08 2.14 -15.13
C ARG A 66 -7.61 3.31 -14.31
N LEU A 67 -8.04 3.07 -13.07
CA LEU A 67 -8.44 4.16 -12.18
C LEU A 67 -7.20 4.99 -11.79
N PRO A 68 -7.37 6.31 -11.52
CA PRO A 68 -6.26 7.14 -11.08
C PRO A 68 -5.58 6.57 -9.84
N ARG A 69 -4.24 6.60 -9.81
CA ARG A 69 -3.44 6.05 -8.70
C ARG A 69 -3.84 6.65 -7.36
N LYS A 70 -4.08 7.97 -7.33
CA LYS A 70 -4.52 8.68 -6.13
C LYS A 70 -5.81 8.09 -5.57
N THR A 71 -6.83 7.88 -6.42
CA THR A 71 -8.10 7.25 -6.04
C THR A 71 -7.88 5.87 -5.45
N LEU A 72 -7.05 5.04 -6.10
CA LEU A 72 -6.74 3.69 -5.62
C LEU A 72 -6.04 3.68 -4.25
N GLU A 73 -5.11 4.61 -4.01
CA GLU A 73 -4.36 4.70 -2.74
C GLU A 73 -5.19 5.31 -1.60
N GLU A 74 -6.08 6.26 -1.90
CA GLU A 74 -6.97 6.92 -0.92
C GLU A 74 -8.21 6.06 -0.61
N THR A 75 -8.55 5.11 -1.49
CA THR A 75 -9.59 4.10 -1.24
C THR A 75 -9.03 3.03 -0.31
N TRP A 76 -9.07 3.33 0.98
CA TRP A 76 -8.72 2.41 2.05
C TRP A 76 -9.72 1.25 2.14
N LEU A 77 -9.20 0.02 2.26
CA LEU A 77 -10.00 -1.18 2.36
C LEU A 77 -10.13 -1.66 3.80
N LEU A 78 -9.00 -1.87 4.48
CA LEU A 78 -8.95 -2.28 5.88
C LEU A 78 -7.55 -2.11 6.46
N ASP A 79 -7.47 -2.07 7.80
CA ASP A 79 -6.21 -2.22 8.52
C ASP A 79 -6.02 -3.70 8.88
N MET A 80 -5.05 -4.33 8.24
CA MET A 80 -4.81 -5.76 8.30
C MET A 80 -3.91 -6.06 9.49
N GLU A 81 -4.37 -6.94 10.38
CA GLU A 81 -3.56 -7.48 11.48
C GLU A 81 -2.36 -8.25 10.90
N LEU A 82 -1.14 -7.88 11.28
CA LEU A 82 0.06 -8.51 10.75
C LEU A 82 0.53 -9.70 11.57
N ARG A 83 0.09 -9.84 12.83
CA ARG A 83 0.53 -10.95 13.68
C ARG A 83 0.28 -12.32 13.04
N PRO A 84 -0.92 -12.63 12.53
CA PRO A 84 -1.15 -13.91 11.85
C PRO A 84 -0.29 -14.06 10.60
N LEU A 85 -0.11 -12.99 9.81
CA LEU A 85 0.72 -13.04 8.60
C LEU A 85 2.18 -13.36 8.91
N VAL A 86 2.77 -12.72 9.93
CA VAL A 86 4.17 -12.92 10.33
C VAL A 86 4.36 -14.31 10.95
N GLU A 87 3.44 -14.76 11.83
CA GLU A 87 3.46 -16.12 12.39
C GLU A 87 3.40 -17.17 11.28
N ASN A 88 2.45 -17.03 10.35
CA ASN A 88 2.30 -17.94 9.24
C ASN A 88 3.51 -17.92 8.30
N ALA A 89 4.11 -16.74 8.05
CA ALA A 89 5.32 -16.63 7.23
C ALA A 89 6.51 -17.34 7.89
N LEU A 90 6.73 -17.13 9.18
CA LEU A 90 7.76 -17.81 9.95
C LEU A 90 7.54 -19.33 9.95
N GLU A 91 6.30 -19.78 10.22
CA GLU A 91 5.96 -21.20 10.23
C GLU A 91 6.18 -21.84 8.85
N ARG A 92 5.75 -21.19 7.77
CA ARG A 92 5.99 -21.65 6.39
C ARG A 92 7.47 -21.76 6.08
N PHE A 93 8.24 -20.76 6.47
CA PHE A 93 9.68 -20.74 6.24
C PHE A 93 10.42 -21.83 7.01
N MET A 94 10.06 -22.05 8.27
CA MET A 94 10.67 -23.12 9.07
C MET A 94 10.28 -24.52 8.58
N ASN A 95 9.09 -24.67 8.01
CA ASN A 95 8.62 -25.96 7.49
C ASN A 95 8.89 -26.14 5.98
N LEU A 96 9.84 -25.39 5.40
CA LEU A 96 10.24 -25.57 4.01
C LEU A 96 10.68 -27.02 3.76
N PRO A 97 10.28 -27.63 2.63
CA PRO A 97 10.80 -28.92 2.22
C PRO A 97 12.32 -28.89 2.15
N THR A 98 13.00 -29.96 2.57
CA THR A 98 14.47 -30.01 2.67
C THR A 98 15.19 -29.59 1.39
N GLU A 99 14.66 -29.97 0.23
CA GLU A 99 15.26 -29.61 -1.06
C GLU A 99 15.08 -28.13 -1.40
N GLU A 100 13.97 -27.51 -0.98
CA GLU A 100 13.75 -26.07 -1.12
C GLU A 100 14.64 -25.29 -0.15
N ALA A 101 14.73 -25.75 1.10
CA ALA A 101 15.58 -25.13 2.11
C ALA A 101 17.05 -25.09 1.65
N LYS A 102 17.59 -26.19 1.10
CA LYS A 102 18.96 -26.24 0.55
C LYS A 102 19.19 -25.32 -0.66
N ALA A 103 18.13 -24.91 -1.35
CA ALA A 103 18.21 -24.01 -2.49
C ALA A 103 18.11 -22.52 -2.08
N LEU A 104 17.93 -22.23 -0.78
CA LEU A 104 17.89 -20.88 -0.26
C LEU A 104 19.24 -20.15 -0.50
N PRO A 105 19.22 -18.84 -0.81
CA PRO A 105 20.41 -18.02 -0.75
C PRO A 105 21.09 -18.09 0.62
N GLN A 106 22.41 -17.90 0.68
CA GLN A 106 23.19 -18.09 1.92
C GLN A 106 22.61 -17.36 3.15
N PRO A 107 22.23 -16.06 3.10
CA PRO A 107 21.64 -15.40 4.27
C PRO A 107 20.31 -16.02 4.73
N ALA A 108 19.45 -16.42 3.77
CA ALA A 108 18.19 -17.09 4.05
C ALA A 108 18.43 -18.47 4.68
N TRP A 109 19.42 -19.20 4.17
CA TRP A 109 19.81 -20.51 4.72
C TRP A 109 20.37 -20.40 6.15
N ASN A 110 21.17 -19.37 6.42
CA ASN A 110 21.68 -19.10 7.77
C ASN A 110 20.54 -18.79 8.74
N MET A 111 19.58 -17.95 8.33
CA MET A 111 18.38 -17.67 9.11
C MET A 111 17.53 -18.93 9.36
N PHE A 112 17.34 -19.76 8.32
CA PHE A 112 16.62 -21.03 8.44
C PHE A 112 17.26 -21.91 9.53
N TYR A 113 18.59 -22.00 9.56
CA TYR A 113 19.29 -22.74 10.61
C TYR A 113 19.25 -22.08 11.98
N LEU A 114 19.30 -20.75 12.05
CA LEU A 114 19.19 -20.02 13.31
C LEU A 114 17.83 -20.27 13.98
N LEU A 115 16.74 -20.27 13.20
CA LEU A 115 15.40 -20.58 13.68
C LEU A 115 15.23 -22.05 14.12
N HIS A 116 16.08 -22.96 13.59
CA HIS A 116 16.15 -24.37 14.00
C HIS A 116 17.24 -24.65 15.04
N MET A 117 17.81 -23.60 15.63
CA MET A 117 18.85 -23.76 16.64
C MET A 117 18.26 -24.35 17.93
N THR A 118 18.96 -25.35 18.43
CA THR A 118 18.71 -26.10 19.66
C THR A 118 20.03 -26.12 20.45
N PRO A 119 20.03 -26.40 21.76
CA PRO A 119 21.28 -26.55 22.50
C PRO A 119 22.24 -27.58 21.87
N GLU A 120 21.73 -28.64 21.26
CA GLU A 120 22.53 -29.71 20.63
C GLU A 120 23.25 -29.30 19.35
N ASN A 121 22.65 -28.42 18.54
CA ASN A 121 23.21 -27.99 17.26
C ASN A 121 23.71 -26.53 17.26
N ALA A 122 23.71 -25.88 18.44
CA ALA A 122 24.26 -24.55 18.63
C ALA A 122 25.77 -24.58 18.41
N ARG A 123 26.26 -23.68 17.56
CA ARG A 123 27.67 -23.59 17.23
C ARG A 123 28.34 -22.57 18.15
N LEU A 124 29.17 -23.07 19.06
CA LEU A 124 29.78 -22.24 20.11
C LEU A 124 31.19 -21.76 19.73
N GLU A 125 31.85 -22.38 18.75
CA GLU A 125 33.20 -21.98 18.36
C GLU A 125 33.23 -20.55 17.82
N GLY A 126 34.24 -19.78 18.27
CA GLY A 126 34.38 -18.37 17.86
C GLY A 126 33.47 -17.40 18.61
N THR A 127 32.74 -17.86 19.63
CA THR A 127 31.89 -17.03 20.51
C THR A 127 32.42 -17.02 21.95
N ALA A 128 31.91 -16.15 22.81
CA ALA A 128 32.18 -16.14 24.26
C ALA A 128 31.77 -17.46 24.93
N LEU A 129 30.87 -18.24 24.33
CA LEU A 129 30.47 -19.55 24.81
C LEU A 129 31.43 -20.67 24.40
N ALA A 130 32.45 -20.42 23.59
CA ALA A 130 33.42 -21.45 23.19
C ALA A 130 34.10 -22.15 24.39
N GLY A 131 34.27 -21.42 25.50
CA GLY A 131 34.81 -21.96 26.75
C GLY A 131 33.93 -23.04 27.41
N LEU A 132 32.65 -23.17 27.01
CA LEU A 132 31.77 -24.23 27.51
C LEU A 132 32.28 -25.63 27.15
N SER A 133 33.03 -25.77 26.05
CA SER A 133 33.70 -27.04 25.71
C SER A 133 34.70 -27.46 26.79
N ALA A 134 35.58 -26.56 27.20
CA ALA A 134 36.55 -26.85 28.26
C ALA A 134 35.86 -27.11 29.61
N VAL A 135 34.79 -26.37 29.91
CA VAL A 135 33.98 -26.59 31.11
C VAL A 135 33.32 -27.97 31.09
N GLY A 136 32.68 -28.34 29.97
CA GLY A 136 32.02 -29.63 29.78
C GLY A 136 32.99 -30.81 29.89
N GLU A 137 34.16 -30.72 29.27
CA GLU A 137 35.21 -31.74 29.36
C GLU A 137 35.66 -31.99 30.81
N ALA A 138 35.81 -30.93 31.60
CA ALA A 138 36.25 -31.03 33.00
C ALA A 138 35.26 -31.77 33.90
N VAL A 139 33.96 -31.70 33.58
CA VAL A 139 32.89 -32.37 34.35
C VAL A 139 32.26 -33.56 33.62
N GLY A 140 32.79 -33.95 32.45
CA GLY A 140 32.34 -35.11 31.69
C GLY A 140 30.95 -34.99 31.07
N ILE A 141 30.51 -33.77 30.74
CA ILE A 141 29.22 -33.49 30.08
C ILE A 141 29.43 -32.71 28.79
N SER A 142 28.47 -32.79 27.87
CA SER A 142 28.54 -32.02 26.63
C SER A 142 28.21 -30.53 26.87
N PRO A 143 28.79 -29.61 26.08
CA PRO A 143 28.39 -28.19 26.09
C PRO A 143 26.90 -27.99 25.81
N SER A 144 26.32 -28.85 24.96
CA SER A 144 24.88 -28.89 24.69
C SER A 144 24.06 -29.09 25.96
N GLN A 145 24.49 -29.98 26.86
CA GLN A 145 23.81 -30.23 28.12
C GLN A 145 23.87 -28.99 29.03
N ILE A 146 25.02 -28.33 29.10
CA ILE A 146 25.17 -27.09 29.89
C ILE A 146 24.25 -25.99 29.35
N LEU A 147 24.17 -25.85 28.03
CA LEU A 147 23.30 -24.87 27.38
C LEU A 147 21.82 -25.23 27.54
N ALA A 148 21.46 -26.51 27.48
CA ALA A 148 20.11 -27.01 27.73
C ALA A 148 19.67 -26.68 29.18
N ASP A 149 20.54 -26.98 30.14
CA ASP A 149 20.27 -26.67 31.55
C ASP A 149 20.14 -25.16 31.78
N LEU A 150 21.02 -24.34 31.16
CA LEU A 150 20.97 -22.87 31.26
C LEU A 150 19.68 -22.27 30.68
N THR A 151 19.22 -22.81 29.55
CA THR A 151 17.98 -22.39 28.88
C THR A 151 16.72 -22.93 29.54
N GLY A 152 16.85 -23.97 30.37
CA GLY A 152 15.72 -24.71 30.91
C GLY A 152 14.95 -25.49 29.84
N ALA A 153 15.57 -25.73 28.68
CA ALA A 153 14.97 -26.39 27.51
C ALA A 153 15.64 -27.76 27.28
N GLY A 154 14.95 -28.67 26.59
CA GLY A 154 15.57 -29.94 26.19
C GLY A 154 16.72 -29.74 25.18
N PRO A 155 17.72 -30.65 25.09
CA PRO A 155 18.83 -30.51 24.14
C PRO A 155 18.42 -30.35 22.67
N ASN A 156 17.27 -30.92 22.28
CA ASN A 156 16.71 -30.84 20.93
C ASN A 156 15.52 -29.86 20.84
N GLU A 157 15.22 -29.13 21.91
CA GLU A 157 14.17 -28.12 21.92
C GLU A 157 14.71 -26.83 21.29
N ARG A 158 13.87 -26.17 20.49
CA ARG A 158 14.25 -24.93 19.81
C ARG A 158 14.42 -23.81 20.83
N ILE A 159 15.51 -23.05 20.68
CA ILE A 159 15.78 -21.89 21.54
C ILE A 159 14.86 -20.70 21.17
N ALA A 160 14.55 -20.53 19.89
CA ALA A 160 13.71 -19.45 19.41
C ALA A 160 12.21 -19.76 19.56
N ASP A 161 11.52 -18.98 20.41
CA ASP A 161 10.05 -19.00 20.52
C ASP A 161 9.43 -18.15 19.41
N HIS A 162 8.57 -18.76 18.58
CA HIS A 162 7.96 -18.10 17.43
C HIS A 162 7.14 -16.86 17.80
N ALA A 163 6.40 -16.92 18.91
CA ALA A 163 5.55 -15.81 19.34
C ALA A 163 6.41 -14.62 19.79
N ILE A 164 7.53 -14.87 20.47
CA ILE A 164 8.48 -13.81 20.83
C ILE A 164 9.08 -13.18 19.57
N VAL A 165 9.56 -14.01 18.63
CA VAL A 165 10.15 -13.51 17.38
C VAL A 165 9.15 -12.64 16.62
N THR A 166 7.91 -13.11 16.47
CA THR A 166 6.84 -12.33 15.83
C THR A 166 6.63 -10.98 16.52
N ASP A 167 6.46 -10.98 17.85
CA ASP A 167 6.16 -9.74 18.59
C ASP A 167 7.31 -8.73 18.46
N VAL A 168 8.57 -9.19 18.48
CA VAL A 168 9.74 -8.31 18.28
C VAL A 168 9.80 -7.77 16.86
N VAL A 169 9.56 -8.60 15.83
CA VAL A 169 9.55 -8.16 14.43
C VAL A 169 8.44 -7.11 14.20
N LEU A 170 7.24 -7.35 14.73
CA LEU A 170 6.14 -6.40 14.63
C LEU A 170 6.46 -5.07 15.30
N GLU A 171 7.08 -5.09 16.49
CA GLU A 171 7.39 -3.87 17.23
C GLU A 171 8.57 -3.11 16.61
N GLN A 172 9.68 -3.80 16.34
CA GLN A 172 10.97 -3.17 16.02
C GLN A 172 11.21 -2.97 14.53
N VAL A 173 10.55 -3.75 13.67
CA VAL A 173 10.74 -3.67 12.22
C VAL A 173 9.51 -3.06 11.56
N VAL A 174 8.32 -3.61 11.82
CA VAL A 174 7.09 -3.11 11.20
C VAL A 174 6.67 -1.79 11.86
N GLY A 175 6.59 -1.74 13.18
CA GLY A 175 6.10 -0.60 13.95
C GLY A 175 6.93 0.67 13.78
N THR A 176 8.22 0.53 13.44
CA THR A 176 9.12 1.65 13.16
C THR A 176 9.06 2.14 11.72
N HIS A 177 8.39 1.41 10.82
CA HIS A 177 8.29 1.79 9.42
C HIS A 177 7.33 2.97 9.24
N PRO A 178 7.73 4.09 8.60
CA PRO A 178 6.90 5.29 8.51
C PRO A 178 5.59 5.05 7.75
N ARG A 179 5.59 4.18 6.72
CA ARG A 179 4.39 3.79 5.96
C ARG A 179 3.50 2.73 6.63
N ALA A 180 3.95 2.14 7.74
CA ALA A 180 3.11 1.27 8.57
C ALA A 180 2.35 2.07 9.63
N ARG A 181 2.87 3.23 10.05
CA ARG A 181 2.26 4.09 11.08
C ARG A 181 1.11 4.97 10.59
N PHE A 182 1.08 5.26 9.29
CA PHE A 182 0.08 6.14 8.69
C PHE A 182 -0.44 5.58 7.37
N ARG A 183 -1.72 5.82 7.11
CA ARG A 183 -2.38 5.57 5.82
C ARG A 183 -2.82 6.88 5.18
N ARG A 184 -2.89 6.90 3.85
CA ARG A 184 -3.50 8.00 3.11
C ARG A 184 -5.02 7.93 3.22
N GLY A 185 -5.66 9.09 3.19
CA GLY A 185 -7.10 9.27 3.19
C GLY A 185 -7.46 10.70 2.82
N PRO A 186 -8.75 11.06 2.83
CA PRO A 186 -9.18 12.40 2.45
C PRO A 186 -8.66 13.46 3.43
N SER A 187 -8.29 14.62 2.89
CA SER A 187 -7.96 15.79 3.72
C SER A 187 -9.22 16.34 4.39
N THR A 188 -9.20 16.39 5.73
CA THR A 188 -10.29 16.93 6.55
C THR A 188 -9.77 17.99 7.52
N GLU A 189 -10.64 18.70 8.23
CA GLU A 189 -10.22 19.66 9.26
C GLU A 189 -9.36 19.00 10.36
N GLY A 190 -9.65 17.74 10.70
CA GLY A 190 -8.88 16.96 11.68
C GLY A 190 -7.60 16.32 11.12
N HIS A 191 -7.52 16.15 9.79
CA HIS A 191 -6.38 15.52 9.10
C HIS A 191 -6.08 16.30 7.81
N PRO A 192 -5.55 17.54 7.87
CA PRO A 192 -5.37 18.38 6.71
C PRO A 192 -4.39 17.80 5.69
N GLU A 193 -3.37 17.07 6.16
CA GLU A 193 -2.40 16.35 5.35
C GLU A 193 -2.93 15.04 4.74
N GLY A 194 -4.16 14.63 5.06
CA GLY A 194 -4.74 13.38 4.57
C GLY A 194 -4.04 12.12 5.10
N LEU A 195 -3.38 12.22 6.25
CA LEU A 195 -2.72 11.08 6.92
C LEU A 195 -3.50 10.68 8.16
N TYR A 196 -3.86 9.40 8.21
CA TYR A 196 -4.59 8.80 9.32
C TYR A 196 -3.69 7.78 10.02
N PRO A 197 -3.68 7.75 11.37
CA PRO A 197 -2.89 6.77 12.10
C PRO A 197 -3.40 5.36 11.81
N VAL A 198 -2.48 4.41 11.78
CA VAL A 198 -2.75 2.98 11.73
C VAL A 198 -2.38 2.40 13.08
N ASP A 199 -3.23 1.54 13.62
CA ASP A 199 -2.99 0.86 14.90
C ASP A 199 -1.68 0.05 14.87
N GLU A 200 -1.02 -0.05 16.02
CA GLU A 200 0.19 -0.87 16.16
C GLU A 200 -0.08 -2.33 15.79
N GLY A 201 0.87 -2.96 15.10
CA GLY A 201 0.74 -4.34 14.62
C GLY A 201 -0.13 -4.51 13.38
N LYS A 202 -0.61 -3.42 12.75
CA LYS A 202 -1.40 -3.46 11.53
C LYS A 202 -0.74 -2.73 10.36
N ILE A 203 -1.18 -3.06 9.15
CA ILE A 203 -0.93 -2.24 7.95
C ILE A 203 -2.22 -1.95 7.21
N ALA A 204 -2.37 -0.70 6.75
CA ALA A 204 -3.52 -0.35 5.91
C ALA A 204 -3.38 -0.96 4.52
N LEU A 205 -4.38 -1.69 4.05
CA LEU A 205 -4.53 -2.09 2.66
C LEU A 205 -5.44 -1.10 1.92
N SER A 206 -5.10 -0.82 0.68
CA SER A 206 -5.84 0.05 -0.22
C SER A 206 -6.31 -0.70 -1.47
N LEU A 207 -7.22 -0.10 -2.23
CA LEU A 207 -7.65 -0.66 -3.52
C LEU A 207 -6.47 -0.74 -4.50
N HIS A 208 -5.44 0.10 -4.35
CA HIS A 208 -4.19 0.02 -5.10
C HIS A 208 -3.46 -1.31 -4.87
N ASP A 209 -3.43 -1.79 -3.63
CA ASP A 209 -2.76 -3.04 -3.28
C ASP A 209 -3.48 -4.23 -3.92
N VAL A 210 -4.81 -4.22 -3.97
CA VAL A 210 -5.59 -5.24 -4.70
C VAL A 210 -5.40 -5.10 -6.22
N ALA A 211 -5.51 -3.88 -6.76
CA ALA A 211 -5.38 -3.63 -8.18
C ALA A 211 -4.02 -4.09 -8.72
N THR A 212 -2.95 -3.93 -7.94
CA THR A 212 -1.60 -4.36 -8.31
C THR A 212 -1.28 -5.81 -7.94
N ASP A 213 -2.27 -6.59 -7.50
CA ASP A 213 -2.07 -7.99 -7.07
C ASP A 213 -0.99 -8.09 -5.98
N PHE A 214 -1.02 -7.15 -5.02
CA PHE A 214 -0.07 -6.94 -3.93
C PHE A 214 1.37 -6.56 -4.31
N ALA A 215 1.66 -6.35 -5.60
CA ALA A 215 2.98 -5.91 -6.05
C ALA A 215 3.40 -4.54 -5.47
N SER A 216 2.44 -3.64 -5.20
CA SER A 216 2.73 -2.33 -4.58
C SER A 216 3.21 -2.41 -3.14
N LEU A 217 2.97 -3.52 -2.43
CA LEU A 217 3.33 -3.63 -1.01
C LEU A 217 4.84 -3.48 -0.80
N SER A 218 5.67 -4.02 -1.69
CA SER A 218 7.13 -3.85 -1.60
C SER A 218 7.62 -2.44 -1.92
N GLU A 219 6.90 -1.68 -2.76
CA GLU A 219 7.21 -0.26 -2.97
C GLU A 219 6.90 0.54 -1.71
N ARG A 220 5.78 0.22 -1.05
CA ARG A 220 5.28 0.94 0.12
C ARG A 220 5.99 0.58 1.42
N PHE A 221 6.33 -0.69 1.61
CA PHE A 221 6.94 -1.24 2.83
C PHE A 221 8.41 -1.66 2.62
N GLY A 222 9.00 -1.25 1.50
CA GLY A 222 10.43 -1.26 1.23
C GLY A 222 11.15 -0.06 1.87
N PRO A 223 12.35 0.33 1.39
CA PRO A 223 13.10 1.43 1.97
C PRO A 223 12.33 2.76 2.03
N ALA A 224 12.35 3.45 3.18
CA ALA A 224 11.63 4.71 3.37
C ALA A 224 12.43 5.69 4.24
N SER A 225 12.46 6.97 3.85
CA SER A 225 13.09 8.02 4.67
C SER A 225 12.30 8.23 5.97
N LEU A 226 13.02 8.36 7.09
CA LEU A 226 12.46 8.75 8.39
C LEU A 226 12.47 10.26 8.58
N ALA A 227 13.21 10.98 7.74
CA ALA A 227 13.26 12.43 7.68
C ALA A 227 13.00 12.87 6.24
N PRO A 228 11.72 12.99 5.81
CA PRO A 228 11.38 13.29 4.42
C PRO A 228 12.02 14.58 3.89
N ASP A 229 12.28 15.54 4.77
CA ASP A 229 12.89 16.84 4.44
C ASP A 229 14.42 16.81 4.40
N ASP A 230 15.06 15.71 4.80
CA ASP A 230 16.51 15.51 4.76
C ASP A 230 16.88 14.29 3.89
N PRO A 231 17.34 14.49 2.64
CA PRO A 231 17.79 13.41 1.77
C PRO A 231 18.98 12.60 2.30
N ARG A 232 19.72 13.13 3.30
CA ARG A 232 20.82 12.45 3.99
C ARG A 232 20.40 11.96 5.38
N GLY A 233 19.13 12.12 5.73
CA GLY A 233 18.56 11.68 6.98
C GLY A 233 18.52 10.15 7.09
N PRO A 234 18.27 9.63 8.29
CA PRO A 234 18.13 8.20 8.50
C PRO A 234 16.98 7.63 7.67
N ALA A 235 17.16 6.41 7.17
CA ALA A 235 16.14 5.69 6.43
C ALA A 235 15.87 4.34 7.09
N HIS A 236 14.61 3.94 7.06
CA HIS A 236 14.20 2.59 7.35
C HIS A 236 14.48 1.72 6.11
N PRO A 237 15.10 0.53 6.23
CA PRO A 237 15.45 -0.33 5.09
C PRO A 237 14.22 -1.02 4.46
N GLY A 238 13.10 -1.02 5.19
CA GLY A 238 11.88 -1.74 4.80
C GLY A 238 11.84 -3.15 5.39
N PHE A 239 10.71 -3.83 5.23
CA PHE A 239 10.51 -5.20 5.69
C PHE A 239 9.94 -6.15 4.63
N LEU A 240 9.57 -5.61 3.45
CA LEU A 240 9.15 -6.38 2.29
C LEU A 240 10.02 -6.03 1.08
N ARG A 241 10.66 -7.03 0.47
CA ARG A 241 11.37 -6.88 -0.82
C ARG A 241 10.48 -7.13 -2.02
N SER A 242 9.54 -8.05 -1.87
CA SER A 242 8.56 -8.39 -2.89
C SER A 242 7.31 -8.96 -2.23
N ALA A 243 6.15 -8.69 -2.81
CA ALA A 243 4.92 -9.42 -2.54
C ALA A 243 4.14 -9.50 -3.85
N SER A 244 3.48 -10.62 -4.12
CA SER A 244 2.61 -10.74 -5.28
C SER A 244 1.62 -11.88 -5.14
N GLY A 245 0.51 -11.76 -5.84
CA GLY A 245 -0.50 -12.79 -5.93
C GLY A 245 -1.44 -12.79 -4.74
N LEU A 246 -2.58 -12.13 -4.90
CA LEU A 246 -3.76 -12.36 -4.10
C LEU A 246 -4.34 -13.74 -4.47
N SER A 247 -4.60 -14.57 -3.47
CA SER A 247 -5.34 -15.81 -3.66
C SER A 247 -6.74 -15.50 -4.19
N THR A 248 -7.01 -15.93 -5.41
CA THR A 248 -8.32 -15.78 -6.06
C THR A 248 -8.96 -17.14 -6.28
N SER A 249 -10.29 -17.20 -6.20
CA SER A 249 -11.05 -18.40 -6.58
C SER A 249 -11.12 -18.55 -8.09
N GLU A 250 -11.62 -19.70 -8.57
CA GLU A 250 -11.92 -19.89 -9.99
C GLU A 250 -12.84 -18.75 -10.49
N GLY A 251 -12.39 -18.01 -11.51
CA GLY A 251 -13.12 -16.86 -12.07
C GLY A 251 -12.40 -15.50 -11.94
N GLY A 252 -11.40 -15.39 -11.06
CA GLY A 252 -10.60 -14.18 -10.84
C GLY A 252 -11.36 -13.08 -10.09
N PHE A 253 -10.62 -12.10 -9.55
CA PHE A 253 -11.19 -11.00 -8.76
C PHE A 253 -12.16 -10.14 -9.58
N ARG A 254 -13.34 -9.87 -9.02
CA ARG A 254 -14.34 -8.95 -9.56
C ARG A 254 -14.95 -8.11 -8.46
N MET A 255 -15.08 -6.82 -8.71
CA MET A 255 -15.78 -5.88 -7.85
C MET A 255 -16.90 -5.20 -8.64
N THR A 256 -18.14 -5.43 -8.25
CA THR A 256 -19.31 -4.78 -8.85
C THR A 256 -19.79 -3.66 -7.94
N VAL A 257 -19.82 -2.45 -8.47
CA VAL A 257 -20.37 -1.27 -7.79
C VAL A 257 -21.68 -0.89 -8.47
N ARG A 258 -22.73 -0.64 -7.70
CA ARG A 258 -24.03 -0.16 -8.19
C ARG A 258 -24.28 1.25 -7.68
N LEU A 259 -24.75 2.10 -8.58
CA LEU A 259 -24.99 3.51 -8.31
C LEU A 259 -26.11 4.06 -9.19
N ASP A 260 -26.81 5.06 -8.68
CA ASP A 260 -27.89 5.76 -9.36
C ASP A 260 -27.34 7.07 -9.94
N VAL A 261 -27.08 7.09 -11.26
CA VAL A 261 -26.49 8.27 -11.92
C VAL A 261 -27.07 8.53 -13.29
N ASN A 262 -26.89 9.77 -13.75
CA ASN A 262 -27.04 10.10 -15.16
C ASN A 262 -25.86 9.52 -15.97
N ALA A 263 -26.12 8.51 -16.79
CA ALA A 263 -25.09 7.81 -17.57
C ALA A 263 -24.53 8.63 -18.76
N LEU A 264 -25.07 9.82 -19.05
CA LEU A 264 -24.66 10.65 -20.18
C LEU A 264 -24.05 11.97 -19.69
N PRO A 265 -22.89 12.40 -20.24
CA PRO A 265 -22.32 13.68 -19.87
C PRO A 265 -23.22 14.84 -20.32
N TYR A 266 -23.29 15.87 -19.49
CA TYR A 266 -23.97 17.12 -19.83
C TYR A 266 -23.26 17.80 -20.99
N ARG A 267 -24.02 18.55 -21.80
CA ARG A 267 -23.46 19.35 -22.91
C ARG A 267 -23.28 20.79 -22.47
N GLY A 268 -22.06 21.26 -22.59
CA GLY A 268 -21.68 22.63 -22.26
C GLY A 268 -20.97 23.35 -23.38
N ILE A 269 -20.50 24.56 -23.08
CA ILE A 269 -19.80 25.44 -24.01
C ILE A 269 -18.43 25.76 -23.46
N ASP A 270 -17.41 25.53 -24.28
CA ASP A 270 -16.14 26.28 -24.24
C ASP A 270 -16.43 27.64 -24.89
N ALA A 271 -16.47 28.71 -24.09
CA ALA A 271 -16.88 30.03 -24.55
C ALA A 271 -15.82 30.65 -25.47
N SER A 272 -14.54 30.39 -25.21
CA SER A 272 -13.42 30.89 -25.99
C SER A 272 -13.47 30.47 -27.45
N HIS A 273 -13.94 29.25 -27.73
CA HIS A 273 -14.11 28.73 -29.09
C HIS A 273 -15.57 28.71 -29.57
N ALA A 274 -16.52 28.97 -28.68
CA ALA A 274 -17.95 28.69 -28.87
C ALA A 274 -18.18 27.28 -29.40
N ARG A 275 -17.69 26.28 -28.66
CA ARG A 275 -17.79 24.86 -29.03
C ARG A 275 -18.50 24.04 -27.98
N VAL A 276 -19.18 23.00 -28.45
CA VAL A 276 -19.79 22.03 -27.54
C VAL A 276 -18.70 21.24 -26.83
N ALA A 277 -18.65 21.41 -25.52
CA ALA A 277 -17.89 20.58 -24.61
C ALA A 277 -18.83 19.62 -23.86
N SER A 278 -18.27 18.64 -23.16
CA SER A 278 -19.03 17.67 -22.36
C SER A 278 -18.50 17.69 -20.94
N VAL A 279 -19.40 17.77 -19.96
CA VAL A 279 -19.09 17.82 -18.53
C VAL A 279 -19.71 16.61 -17.86
N ASN A 280 -18.92 15.85 -17.12
CA ASN A 280 -19.42 14.79 -16.26
C ASN A 280 -19.54 15.33 -14.83
N SER A 281 -20.70 15.88 -14.48
CA SER A 281 -20.92 16.50 -13.18
C SER A 281 -21.72 15.54 -12.30
N ILE A 282 -21.03 14.89 -11.36
CA ILE A 282 -21.60 13.92 -10.41
C ILE A 282 -21.63 14.51 -8.99
N GLY A 283 -20.81 15.52 -8.73
CA GLY A 283 -20.57 16.09 -7.40
C GLY A 283 -21.79 16.54 -6.61
N GLY A 284 -22.76 17.14 -7.29
CA GLY A 284 -24.00 17.59 -6.65
C GLY A 284 -25.02 16.49 -6.35
N GLN A 285 -24.86 15.28 -6.87
CA GLN A 285 -25.85 14.19 -6.77
C GLN A 285 -25.38 13.03 -5.90
N MET A 286 -24.16 13.14 -5.36
CA MET A 286 -23.45 12.11 -4.62
C MET A 286 -24.21 11.49 -3.46
N ASP A 287 -24.88 12.31 -2.64
CA ASP A 287 -25.62 11.83 -1.47
C ASP A 287 -26.79 10.89 -1.84
N ARG A 288 -27.18 10.89 -3.12
CA ARG A 288 -28.23 10.01 -3.68
C ARG A 288 -27.70 9.00 -4.68
N ALA A 289 -26.41 9.08 -5.04
CA ALA A 289 -25.84 8.22 -6.06
C ALA A 289 -25.64 6.78 -5.56
N PHE A 290 -25.60 6.55 -4.24
CA PHE A 290 -25.48 5.23 -3.65
C PHE A 290 -26.63 4.94 -2.69
N ASP A 291 -27.33 3.82 -2.90
CA ASP A 291 -28.25 3.27 -1.92
C ASP A 291 -27.49 2.32 -0.98
N PHE A 292 -26.90 2.87 0.08
CA PHE A 292 -26.20 2.07 1.10
C PHE A 292 -27.14 1.13 1.88
N THR A 293 -28.46 1.30 1.77
CA THR A 293 -29.43 0.40 2.41
C THR A 293 -29.61 -0.91 1.65
N ASP A 294 -29.29 -0.95 0.34
CA ASP A 294 -29.23 -2.17 -0.45
C ASP A 294 -27.82 -2.79 -0.35
N PRO A 295 -27.64 -3.96 0.31
CA PRO A 295 -26.32 -4.57 0.47
C PRO A 295 -25.62 -4.95 -0.85
N ARG A 296 -26.33 -4.91 -1.98
CA ARG A 296 -25.78 -5.14 -3.32
C ARG A 296 -25.03 -3.94 -3.88
N TRP A 297 -25.10 -2.76 -3.26
CA TRP A 297 -24.41 -1.55 -3.73
C TRP A 297 -22.91 -1.77 -4.01
N LEU A 298 -22.29 -2.71 -3.28
CA LEU A 298 -20.96 -3.24 -3.55
C LEU A 298 -20.94 -4.77 -3.40
N GLU A 299 -20.51 -5.48 -4.43
CA GLU A 299 -20.29 -6.93 -4.44
C GLU A 299 -18.83 -7.22 -4.81
N VAL A 300 -18.17 -8.08 -4.05
CA VAL A 300 -16.79 -8.52 -4.33
C VAL A 300 -16.80 -10.04 -4.45
N GLU A 301 -16.34 -10.53 -5.59
CA GLU A 301 -16.27 -11.94 -5.94
C GLU A 301 -14.84 -12.33 -6.33
N GLY A 302 -14.56 -13.62 -6.36
CA GLY A 302 -13.28 -14.12 -6.85
C GLY A 302 -12.17 -14.12 -5.81
N LEU A 303 -12.45 -13.78 -4.55
CA LEU A 303 -11.53 -13.96 -3.43
C LEU A 303 -11.58 -15.42 -2.94
N ALA A 304 -10.44 -16.00 -2.60
CA ALA A 304 -10.42 -17.28 -1.91
C ALA A 304 -11.05 -17.14 -0.51
N GLU A 305 -11.74 -18.18 -0.03
CA GLU A 305 -12.40 -18.20 1.29
C GLU A 305 -11.42 -17.78 2.40
N GLU A 306 -10.22 -18.37 2.37
CA GLU A 306 -9.06 -17.97 3.15
C GLU A 306 -8.09 -17.19 2.27
N LEU A 307 -7.81 -15.94 2.64
CA LEU A 307 -6.89 -15.10 1.89
C LEU A 307 -5.44 -15.50 2.16
N SER A 308 -4.65 -15.59 1.10
CA SER A 308 -3.21 -15.78 1.17
C SER A 308 -2.45 -14.92 0.16
N ILE A 309 -1.22 -14.56 0.51
CA ILE A 309 -0.26 -13.97 -0.41
C ILE A 309 0.54 -15.11 -1.05
N ARG A 310 0.48 -15.24 -2.37
CA ARG A 310 1.07 -16.36 -3.13
C ARG A 310 2.58 -16.37 -3.03
N GLU A 311 3.23 -15.23 -3.21
CA GLU A 311 4.68 -15.10 -3.07
C GLU A 311 5.02 -13.83 -2.29
N MET A 312 5.83 -13.94 -1.26
CA MET A 312 6.29 -12.83 -0.44
C MET A 312 7.75 -13.04 -0.04
N THR A 313 8.54 -11.97 -0.05
CA THR A 313 9.92 -12.00 0.46
C THR A 313 10.05 -10.95 1.56
N MET A 314 10.13 -11.42 2.80
CA MET A 314 10.41 -10.55 3.95
C MET A 314 11.91 -10.31 4.08
N THR A 315 12.28 -9.19 4.67
CA THR A 315 13.69 -8.85 4.93
C THR A 315 13.86 -8.09 6.23
N ILE A 316 15.03 -8.28 6.85
CA ILE A 316 15.52 -7.46 7.98
C ILE A 316 16.97 -7.13 7.62
N ALA A 317 17.37 -5.87 7.78
CA ALA A 317 18.70 -5.45 7.41
C ALA A 317 19.67 -5.64 8.58
N GLU A 318 20.87 -6.11 8.27
CA GLU A 318 21.98 -6.23 9.21
C GLU A 318 22.56 -4.84 9.54
N ASP A 319 23.07 -4.63 10.75
CA ASP A 319 24.01 -3.54 11.01
C ASP A 319 25.33 -3.85 10.27
N PRO A 320 25.88 -2.94 9.45
CA PRO A 320 27.13 -3.21 8.71
C PRO A 320 28.38 -3.34 9.60
N ARG A 321 28.21 -3.37 10.93
CA ARG A 321 29.27 -3.50 11.91
C ARG A 321 28.96 -4.68 12.80
N TYR A 322 29.98 -5.49 13.04
CA TYR A 322 29.97 -6.45 14.13
C TYR A 322 29.70 -5.77 15.48
N LEU A 323 28.60 -6.14 16.14
CA LEU A 323 28.22 -5.60 17.44
C LEU A 323 28.75 -6.53 18.53
N VAL A 324 29.87 -6.11 19.12
CA VAL A 324 30.54 -6.86 20.21
C VAL A 324 29.57 -7.03 21.39
N PRO A 325 29.43 -8.24 21.96
CA PRO A 325 28.59 -8.48 23.12
C PRO A 325 28.95 -7.62 24.34
N GLY A 326 27.95 -7.28 25.15
CA GLY A 326 28.15 -6.64 26.45
C GLY A 326 28.93 -7.52 27.43
N THR A 327 29.76 -6.91 28.26
CA THR A 327 30.60 -7.60 29.27
C THR A 327 30.35 -7.12 30.69
N ARG A 328 29.51 -6.08 30.85
CA ARG A 328 29.19 -5.49 32.15
C ARG A 328 27.69 -5.39 32.34
N ARG A 329 27.26 -5.56 33.60
CA ARG A 329 25.86 -5.39 34.01
C ARG A 329 25.37 -3.95 33.85
N ASP A 330 26.28 -2.99 34.02
CA ASP A 330 25.98 -1.57 33.94
C ASP A 330 26.26 -1.02 32.54
N PRO A 331 25.38 -0.13 32.02
CA PRO A 331 24.18 0.39 32.66
C PRO A 331 23.03 -0.63 32.74
N ARG A 332 22.48 -0.83 33.94
CA ARG A 332 21.27 -1.64 34.13
C ARG A 332 20.05 -0.97 33.45
N PRO A 333 19.08 -1.76 32.93
CA PRO A 333 18.99 -3.22 33.00
C PRO A 333 19.63 -3.97 31.81
N LEU A 334 20.24 -3.26 30.86
CA LEU A 334 20.59 -3.82 29.55
C LEU A 334 22.09 -4.13 29.38
N GLY A 335 22.93 -3.62 30.28
CA GLY A 335 24.39 -3.75 30.18
C GLY A 335 25.02 -2.75 29.22
N ASP A 336 26.33 -2.92 29.00
CA ASP A 336 27.14 -2.04 28.15
C ASP A 336 27.16 -2.44 26.66
N SER A 337 26.30 -3.36 26.24
CA SER A 337 26.24 -3.82 24.86
C SER A 337 25.88 -2.67 23.89
N PRO A 338 26.65 -2.44 22.83
CA PRO A 338 26.38 -1.38 21.84
C PRO A 338 25.10 -1.65 21.03
N VAL A 339 24.61 -2.90 21.03
CA VAL A 339 23.38 -3.29 20.32
C VAL A 339 22.18 -2.45 20.73
N TRP A 340 22.11 -1.99 21.97
CA TRP A 340 20.99 -1.19 22.48
C TRP A 340 20.93 0.23 21.89
N SER A 341 22.02 0.68 21.27
CA SER A 341 22.07 1.95 20.53
C SER A 341 21.92 1.78 19.02
N ALA A 342 21.85 0.53 18.52
CA ALA A 342 21.57 0.25 17.12
C ALA A 342 20.12 0.60 16.79
N ALA A 343 19.83 0.76 15.49
CA ALA A 343 18.47 1.02 15.04
C ALA A 343 17.55 -0.16 15.41
N PRO A 344 16.30 0.09 15.86
CA PRO A 344 15.36 -0.98 16.23
C PRO A 344 15.23 -2.08 15.18
N TRP A 345 15.16 -1.70 13.90
CA TRP A 345 14.98 -2.61 12.77
C TRP A 345 16.25 -3.32 12.30
N ALA A 346 17.40 -3.08 12.96
CA ALA A 346 18.63 -3.81 12.65
C ALA A 346 18.51 -5.25 13.16
N GLU A 347 19.02 -6.20 12.38
CA GLU A 347 18.98 -7.62 12.68
C GLU A 347 19.50 -7.94 14.08
N GLU A 348 20.65 -7.38 14.46
CA GLU A 348 21.27 -7.57 15.77
C GLU A 348 20.39 -7.04 16.89
N ARG A 349 19.70 -5.91 16.65
CA ARG A 349 18.79 -5.30 17.64
C ARG A 349 17.54 -6.15 17.86
N VAL A 350 17.02 -6.75 16.79
CA VAL A 350 15.91 -7.73 16.80
C VAL A 350 16.32 -9.01 17.53
N LEU A 351 17.51 -9.54 17.23
CA LEU A 351 18.06 -10.74 17.87
C LEU A 351 18.30 -10.52 19.37
N ALA A 352 18.92 -9.40 19.75
CA ALA A 352 19.15 -9.05 21.15
C ALA A 352 17.84 -8.85 21.93
N GLU A 353 16.83 -8.21 21.35
CA GLU A 353 15.52 -8.08 21.99
C GLU A 353 14.84 -9.43 22.17
N THR A 354 14.91 -10.29 21.15
CA THR A 354 14.38 -11.66 21.21
C THR A 354 15.07 -12.44 22.33
N GLY A 355 16.40 -12.41 22.39
CA GLY A 355 17.19 -13.02 23.45
C GLY A 355 16.84 -12.49 24.84
N ARG A 356 16.61 -11.18 24.97
CA ARG A 356 16.23 -10.55 26.25
C ARG A 356 14.86 -11.01 26.73
N ARG A 357 13.88 -11.12 25.82
CA ARG A 357 12.54 -11.64 26.15
C ARG A 357 12.55 -13.13 26.46
N LEU A 358 13.41 -13.90 25.80
CA LEU A 358 13.65 -15.30 26.13
C LEU A 358 14.26 -15.42 27.53
N ALA A 359 15.32 -14.66 27.83
CA ALA A 359 15.98 -14.66 29.14
C ALA A 359 14.99 -14.33 30.27
N ALA A 360 14.09 -13.37 30.06
CA ALA A 360 13.07 -13.00 31.04
C ALA A 360 12.06 -14.12 31.37
N ARG A 361 11.97 -15.18 30.55
CA ARG A 361 11.13 -16.36 30.81
C ARG A 361 11.88 -17.46 31.56
N ILE A 362 13.20 -17.40 31.64
CA ILE A 362 14.01 -18.39 32.36
C ILE A 362 14.00 -18.03 33.85
N PRO A 363 13.47 -18.89 34.74
CA PRO A 363 13.53 -18.64 36.17
C PRO A 363 14.98 -18.63 36.66
N PRO A 364 15.32 -17.80 37.68
CA PRO A 364 16.65 -17.80 38.26
C PRO A 364 16.99 -19.17 38.83
N HIS A 365 18.12 -19.74 38.43
CA HIS A 365 18.54 -21.05 38.90
C HIS A 365 20.07 -21.20 38.79
N CYS A 366 20.58 -22.23 39.47
CA CYS A 366 21.95 -22.67 39.31
C CYS A 366 21.97 -24.18 39.13
N THR A 367 22.81 -24.65 38.22
CA THR A 367 23.11 -26.07 38.01
C THR A 367 24.56 -26.32 38.38
N SER A 368 24.78 -27.25 39.30
CA SER A 368 26.12 -27.65 39.74
C SER A 368 26.47 -29.01 39.16
N TYR A 369 27.71 -29.17 38.70
CA TYR A 369 28.24 -30.39 38.12
C TYR A 369 29.44 -30.88 38.93
N SER A 370 29.46 -32.17 39.22
CA SER A 370 30.62 -32.86 39.79
C SER A 370 31.63 -33.19 38.68
N PRO A 371 32.93 -33.25 39.00
CA PRO A 371 33.97 -33.58 38.03
C PRO A 371 33.83 -35.03 37.53
N ALA A 372 34.36 -35.31 36.34
CA ALA A 372 34.42 -36.67 35.83
C ALA A 372 35.36 -37.54 36.69
N GLY A 373 34.85 -38.65 37.24
CA GLY A 373 35.66 -39.64 38.00
C GLY A 373 35.09 -39.98 39.39
N GLU A 374 35.85 -40.76 40.17
CA GLU A 374 35.50 -41.07 41.57
C GLU A 374 35.96 -39.92 42.47
N VAL A 375 35.04 -39.02 42.79
CA VAL A 375 35.25 -37.93 43.74
C VAL A 375 34.28 -38.08 44.90
N SER A 376 34.75 -37.81 46.11
CA SER A 376 33.92 -37.93 47.32
C SER A 376 32.81 -36.89 47.34
N ASP A 377 31.55 -37.33 47.44
CA ASP A 377 30.40 -36.44 47.57
C ASP A 377 30.43 -35.61 48.88
N PRO A 378 29.94 -34.34 48.88
CA PRO A 378 29.53 -33.54 47.73
C PRO A 378 30.65 -32.61 47.26
N PHE A 379 31.17 -32.82 46.05
CA PHE A 379 32.11 -31.89 45.41
C PHE A 379 31.47 -31.31 44.14
N GLU A 380 31.32 -30.00 44.10
CA GLU A 380 30.78 -29.22 42.97
C GLU A 380 31.96 -28.58 42.24
N ALA A 381 32.34 -29.13 41.08
CA ALA A 381 33.46 -28.64 40.28
C ALA A 381 33.10 -27.36 39.52
N VAL A 382 31.88 -27.32 38.99
CA VAL A 382 31.39 -26.22 38.15
C VAL A 382 29.98 -25.88 38.61
N ARG A 383 29.69 -24.58 38.72
CA ARG A 383 28.35 -24.07 38.97
C ARG A 383 28.00 -23.01 37.93
N VAL A 384 26.93 -23.26 37.19
CA VAL A 384 26.40 -22.36 36.16
C VAL A 384 25.12 -21.75 36.69
N CYS A 385 25.04 -20.43 36.76
CA CYS A 385 23.89 -19.70 37.29
C CYS A 385 23.36 -18.69 36.27
N ILE A 386 22.05 -18.55 36.19
CA ILE A 386 21.35 -17.42 35.58
C ILE A 386 20.49 -16.74 36.66
N ASP A 387 20.57 -15.41 36.75
CA ASP A 387 19.78 -14.65 37.71
C ASP A 387 18.49 -14.04 37.11
N ALA A 388 17.73 -13.32 37.94
CA ALA A 388 16.46 -12.71 37.54
C ALA A 388 16.58 -11.60 36.50
N ASP A 389 17.79 -11.04 36.32
CA ASP A 389 18.06 -10.03 35.30
C ASP A 389 18.57 -10.69 34.00
N GLY A 390 18.67 -12.03 33.95
CA GLY A 390 19.21 -12.79 32.82
C GLY A 390 20.74 -12.79 32.76
N TRP A 391 21.43 -12.46 33.84
CA TRP A 391 22.89 -12.51 33.89
C TRP A 391 23.39 -13.92 34.17
N VAL A 392 24.31 -14.38 33.33
CA VAL A 392 24.93 -15.70 33.40
C VAL A 392 26.31 -15.59 34.05
N GLN A 393 26.58 -16.50 34.99
CA GLN A 393 27.88 -16.64 35.64
C GLN A 393 28.24 -18.13 35.75
N ILE A 394 29.49 -18.45 35.45
CA ILE A 394 30.06 -19.79 35.55
C ILE A 394 31.19 -19.73 36.58
N ASP A 395 30.94 -20.32 37.74
CA ASP A 395 31.91 -20.46 38.81
C ASP A 395 32.58 -21.84 38.70
N ILE A 396 33.90 -21.87 38.75
CA ILE A 396 34.70 -23.10 38.68
C ILE A 396 35.56 -23.20 39.93
N ASP A 397 35.56 -24.37 40.56
CA ASP A 397 36.41 -24.61 41.72
C ASP A 397 37.89 -24.48 41.34
N PRO A 398 38.74 -23.81 42.14
CA PRO A 398 40.15 -23.59 41.80
C PRO A 398 40.98 -24.88 41.58
N SER A 399 40.50 -26.04 42.04
CA SER A 399 41.16 -27.33 41.83
C SER A 399 40.89 -27.94 40.45
N VAL A 400 39.91 -27.42 39.70
CA VAL A 400 39.58 -27.87 38.35
C VAL A 400 40.51 -27.20 37.34
N ILE A 401 41.19 -28.01 36.54
CA ILE A 401 42.09 -27.53 35.49
C ILE A 401 41.33 -27.57 34.16
N LEU A 402 41.18 -26.42 33.52
CA LEU A 402 40.57 -26.28 32.20
C LEU A 402 41.63 -26.17 31.10
N GLU A 403 41.36 -26.73 29.93
CA GLU A 403 42.22 -26.58 28.74
C GLU A 403 42.12 -25.18 28.10
N GLY A 404 41.14 -24.37 28.52
CA GLY A 404 40.93 -23.00 28.09
C GLY A 404 40.21 -22.16 29.17
N PRO A 405 40.17 -20.82 29.01
CA PRO A 405 39.43 -19.97 29.94
C PRO A 405 37.93 -20.27 29.87
N PRO A 406 37.20 -20.23 31.00
CA PRO A 406 35.76 -20.36 30.96
C PRO A 406 35.10 -19.13 30.33
N PRO A 407 33.84 -19.24 29.89
CA PRO A 407 33.07 -18.09 29.42
C PRO A 407 33.06 -16.98 30.47
N ALA A 408 33.28 -15.74 30.02
CA ALA A 408 33.15 -14.59 30.91
C ALA A 408 31.69 -14.41 31.33
N PRO A 409 31.43 -13.90 32.55
CA PRO A 409 30.07 -13.53 32.95
C PRO A 409 29.49 -12.46 32.00
N GLY A 410 28.22 -12.59 31.66
CA GLY A 410 27.55 -11.72 30.71
C GLY A 410 26.04 -11.94 30.70
N TYR A 411 25.30 -11.08 30.04
CA TYR A 411 23.87 -11.31 29.88
C TYR A 411 23.59 -12.41 28.85
N PHE A 412 22.54 -13.19 29.09
CA PHE A 412 22.20 -14.31 28.22
C PHE A 412 21.88 -13.87 26.78
N TRP A 413 21.23 -12.71 26.59
CA TRP A 413 20.97 -12.17 25.25
C TRP A 413 22.23 -11.74 24.51
N ASP A 414 23.28 -11.30 25.21
CA ASP A 414 24.55 -10.92 24.62
C ASP A 414 25.29 -12.16 24.11
N MET A 415 25.24 -13.25 24.88
CA MET A 415 25.74 -14.57 24.46
C MET A 415 24.98 -15.12 23.26
N LEU A 416 23.64 -15.05 23.27
CA LEU A 416 22.82 -15.48 22.13
C LEU A 416 23.03 -14.64 20.88
N LEU A 417 23.19 -13.31 21.04
CA LEU A 417 23.47 -12.40 19.94
C LEU A 417 24.78 -12.77 19.25
N GLU A 418 25.82 -13.11 20.00
CA GLU A 418 27.11 -13.52 19.43
C GLU A 418 27.01 -14.81 18.62
N VAL A 419 26.31 -15.81 19.16
CA VAL A 419 26.04 -17.07 18.45
C VAL A 419 25.23 -16.81 17.18
N ALA A 420 24.22 -15.93 17.26
CA ALA A 420 23.38 -15.58 16.13
C ALA A 420 24.16 -14.83 15.04
N GLN A 421 24.96 -13.82 15.39
CA GLN A 421 25.86 -13.13 14.45
C GLN A 421 26.82 -14.12 13.77
N ALA A 422 27.49 -14.97 14.55
CA ALA A 422 28.38 -15.99 13.99
C ALA A 422 27.66 -16.92 13.00
N ARG A 423 26.43 -17.33 13.32
CA ARG A 423 25.60 -18.18 12.46
C ARG A 423 25.15 -17.47 11.19
N MET A 424 24.75 -16.21 11.29
CA MET A 424 24.29 -15.41 10.15
C MET A 424 25.40 -15.15 9.14
N HIS A 425 26.67 -15.27 9.54
CA HIS A 425 27.84 -15.11 8.67
C HIS A 425 28.46 -16.43 8.19
N ASP A 426 27.82 -17.57 8.46
CA ASP A 426 28.19 -18.85 7.87
C ASP A 426 28.27 -18.75 6.34
N GLY A 427 29.22 -19.46 5.73
CA GLY A 427 29.50 -19.37 4.29
C GLY A 427 30.46 -18.25 3.90
N GLY A 428 30.97 -17.48 4.88
CA GLY A 428 31.99 -16.45 4.66
C GLY A 428 31.43 -15.11 4.20
N LEU A 429 30.19 -14.79 4.60
CA LEU A 429 29.58 -13.49 4.37
C LEU A 429 30.33 -12.43 5.18
N ALA A 430 30.63 -11.29 4.55
CA ALA A 430 31.20 -10.15 5.26
C ALA A 430 30.13 -9.40 6.06
N GLU A 431 30.56 -8.59 7.02
CA GLU A 431 29.69 -7.65 7.74
C GLU A 431 28.94 -6.73 6.77
N GLY A 432 27.62 -6.66 6.93
CA GLY A 432 26.67 -5.97 6.06
C GLY A 432 26.11 -6.83 4.91
N GLU A 433 26.57 -8.07 4.71
CA GLU A 433 26.10 -8.98 3.67
C GLU A 433 25.09 -10.04 4.16
N ALA A 434 24.93 -10.21 5.48
CA ALA A 434 24.14 -11.24 6.13
C ALA A 434 22.65 -10.91 6.34
N ASN A 435 22.16 -9.80 5.77
CA ASN A 435 20.74 -9.40 5.82
C ASN A 435 19.75 -10.59 5.72
N VAL A 436 18.84 -10.70 6.68
CA VAL A 436 17.73 -11.66 6.61
C VAL A 436 16.94 -11.48 5.31
N VAL A 437 16.76 -12.58 4.58
CA VAL A 437 15.88 -12.69 3.42
C VAL A 437 15.04 -13.95 3.59
N MET A 438 13.72 -13.81 3.64
CA MET A 438 12.80 -14.92 3.90
C MET A 438 11.79 -15.03 2.76
N PRO A 439 12.12 -15.76 1.68
CA PRO A 439 11.15 -16.04 0.63
C PRO A 439 10.15 -17.10 1.13
N VAL A 440 8.86 -16.77 1.05
CA VAL A 440 7.75 -17.61 1.48
C VAL A 440 6.66 -17.61 0.42
N ARG A 441 5.94 -18.73 0.35
CA ARG A 441 4.83 -18.94 -0.60
C ARG A 441 3.55 -19.31 0.12
N ASP A 442 2.44 -18.94 -0.49
CA ASP A 442 1.07 -19.28 -0.06
C ASP A 442 0.87 -19.02 1.44
N VAL A 443 1.20 -17.79 1.85
CA VAL A 443 1.15 -17.34 3.25
C VAL A 443 -0.27 -16.88 3.57
N PRO A 444 -1.02 -17.59 4.44
CA PRO A 444 -2.33 -17.15 4.85
C PRO A 444 -2.24 -15.81 5.58
N VAL A 445 -3.15 -14.90 5.24
CA VAL A 445 -3.26 -13.59 5.87
C VAL A 445 -3.93 -13.68 7.24
N GLY A 446 -4.74 -14.73 7.47
CA GLY A 446 -5.48 -14.94 8.72
C GLY A 446 -6.80 -14.17 8.79
N VAL A 447 -7.34 -13.74 7.63
CA VAL A 447 -8.66 -13.14 7.50
C VAL A 447 -9.43 -13.79 6.35
N SER A 448 -10.71 -14.06 6.56
CA SER A 448 -11.58 -14.60 5.52
C SER A 448 -12.06 -13.52 4.56
N ALA A 449 -12.41 -13.93 3.33
CA ALA A 449 -12.94 -13.02 2.33
C ALA A 449 -14.17 -12.23 2.82
N ASP A 450 -15.11 -12.88 3.51
CA ASP A 450 -16.34 -12.24 3.98
C ASP A 450 -16.07 -11.09 4.97
N VAL A 451 -15.08 -11.28 5.86
CA VAL A 451 -14.67 -10.24 6.82
C VAL A 451 -14.04 -9.05 6.06
N VAL A 452 -13.21 -9.33 5.06
CA VAL A 452 -12.62 -8.29 4.20
C VAL A 452 -13.71 -7.51 3.47
N VAL A 453 -14.67 -8.19 2.83
CA VAL A 453 -15.76 -7.54 2.09
C VAL A 453 -16.65 -6.71 3.01
N ALA A 454 -17.00 -7.22 4.20
CA ALA A 454 -17.77 -6.47 5.17
C ALA A 454 -17.04 -5.19 5.61
N ARG A 455 -15.73 -5.29 5.88
CA ARG A 455 -14.93 -4.14 6.31
C ARG A 455 -14.72 -3.12 5.18
N ILE A 456 -14.54 -3.59 3.95
CA ILE A 456 -14.51 -2.75 2.75
C ILE A 456 -15.82 -1.96 2.63
N ARG A 457 -16.98 -2.63 2.75
CA ARG A 457 -18.29 -1.96 2.67
C ARG A 457 -18.42 -0.86 3.73
N GLU A 458 -18.16 -1.18 4.99
CA GLU A 458 -18.23 -0.23 6.10
C GLU A 458 -17.32 0.99 5.88
N ASN A 459 -16.08 0.74 5.44
CA ASN A 459 -15.09 1.80 5.25
C ASN A 459 -15.38 2.69 4.04
N ILE A 460 -15.87 2.09 2.94
CA ILE A 460 -16.25 2.82 1.73
C ILE A 460 -17.54 3.63 1.99
N GLU A 461 -18.52 3.09 2.72
CA GLU A 461 -19.73 3.82 3.15
C GLU A 461 -19.36 5.05 4.00
N GLN A 462 -18.35 4.93 4.85
CA GLN A 462 -17.82 6.05 5.65
C GLN A 462 -16.95 7.03 4.85
N ASN A 463 -16.63 6.74 3.59
CA ASN A 463 -15.80 7.58 2.72
C ASN A 463 -16.45 7.84 1.33
N PRO A 464 -17.55 8.61 1.29
CA PRO A 464 -18.26 8.93 0.05
C PRO A 464 -17.39 9.69 -0.97
N ALA A 465 -16.34 10.40 -0.54
CA ALA A 465 -15.41 11.07 -1.45
C ALA A 465 -14.58 10.10 -2.30
N ALA A 466 -14.21 8.93 -1.77
CA ALA A 466 -13.53 7.89 -2.55
C ALA A 466 -14.47 7.30 -3.61
N LEU A 467 -15.73 7.07 -3.24
CA LEU A 467 -16.79 6.63 -4.14
C LEU A 467 -17.07 7.66 -5.25
N ARG A 468 -16.95 8.94 -4.95
CA ARG A 468 -17.02 10.03 -5.95
C ARG A 468 -16.00 9.82 -7.06
N ALA A 469 -14.73 9.74 -6.67
CA ALA A 469 -13.64 9.65 -7.60
C ALA A 469 -13.72 8.34 -8.40
N MET A 470 -14.17 7.25 -7.77
CA MET A 470 -14.50 6.01 -8.49
C MET A 470 -15.63 6.24 -9.49
N ALA A 471 -16.79 6.78 -9.10
CA ALA A 471 -17.91 7.03 -10.01
C ALA A 471 -17.55 7.98 -11.16
N GLU A 472 -16.80 9.04 -10.88
CA GLU A 472 -16.28 9.99 -11.88
C GLU A 472 -15.31 9.34 -12.85
N ALA A 473 -14.37 8.52 -12.37
CA ALA A 473 -13.45 7.76 -13.21
C ALA A 473 -14.17 6.71 -14.07
N LEU A 474 -15.22 6.10 -13.53
CA LEU A 474 -16.00 5.04 -14.17
C LEU A 474 -16.94 5.57 -15.27
N THR A 475 -17.47 6.78 -15.08
CA THR A 475 -18.39 7.44 -16.03
C THR A 475 -17.72 8.58 -16.83
N GLY A 476 -16.41 8.76 -16.66
CA GLY A 476 -15.59 9.86 -17.17
C GLY A 476 -15.62 10.01 -18.69
N ASN A 477 -16.57 10.81 -19.17
CA ASN A 477 -16.80 11.05 -20.59
C ASN A 477 -16.61 12.54 -20.99
N THR A 478 -15.97 13.32 -20.11
CA THR A 478 -15.69 14.75 -20.28
C THR A 478 -14.83 15.00 -21.52
N ARG A 479 -15.19 16.00 -22.34
CA ARG A 479 -14.45 16.37 -23.55
C ARG A 479 -14.48 17.88 -23.74
N GLY A 480 -13.31 18.48 -23.93
CA GLY A 480 -13.14 19.94 -24.01
C GLY A 480 -13.21 20.62 -22.65
N ASP A 481 -13.02 21.94 -22.63
CA ASP A 481 -12.98 22.76 -21.42
C ASP A 481 -14.23 23.64 -21.37
N ALA A 482 -15.35 23.07 -20.88
CA ALA A 482 -16.58 23.84 -20.73
C ALA A 482 -16.43 24.92 -19.65
N ASP A 483 -17.03 26.08 -19.87
CA ASP A 483 -17.22 27.14 -18.85
C ASP A 483 -18.60 27.03 -18.19
N PHE A 484 -19.58 26.48 -18.90
CA PHE A 484 -20.91 26.20 -18.36
C PHE A 484 -21.60 25.09 -19.16
N PHE A 485 -22.61 24.46 -18.57
CA PHE A 485 -23.38 23.39 -19.18
C PHE A 485 -24.89 23.52 -19.00
N TYR A 486 -25.63 22.88 -19.90
CA TYR A 486 -27.09 22.96 -19.96
C TYR A 486 -27.75 21.79 -19.23
N VAL A 487 -28.67 22.12 -18.34
CA VAL A 487 -29.40 21.17 -17.49
C VAL A 487 -30.91 21.43 -17.61
N LYS A 488 -31.70 20.35 -17.61
CA LYS A 488 -33.13 20.41 -17.29
C LYS A 488 -33.39 19.61 -16.02
N PRO A 489 -33.84 20.26 -14.94
CA PRO A 489 -34.08 19.58 -13.67
C PRO A 489 -35.18 18.53 -13.76
N GLU A 490 -35.14 17.57 -12.86
CA GLU A 490 -36.07 16.45 -12.85
C GLU A 490 -37.50 16.93 -12.66
N GLY A 491 -38.42 16.39 -13.46
CA GLY A 491 -39.84 16.76 -13.39
C GLY A 491 -40.14 18.23 -13.75
N ARG A 492 -39.15 19.02 -14.20
CA ARG A 492 -39.33 20.44 -14.57
C ARG A 492 -39.19 20.65 -16.08
N ALA A 493 -39.96 21.60 -16.62
CA ALA A 493 -39.89 21.99 -18.03
C ALA A 493 -38.85 23.08 -18.31
N GLU A 494 -38.38 23.74 -17.25
CA GLU A 494 -37.47 24.88 -17.25
C GLU A 494 -36.08 24.50 -17.76
N ASP A 495 -35.37 25.49 -18.31
CA ASP A 495 -34.03 25.34 -18.85
C ASP A 495 -33.08 26.11 -17.97
N TRP A 496 -31.98 25.46 -17.61
CA TRP A 496 -31.00 26.01 -16.69
C TRP A 496 -29.60 25.91 -17.28
N LEU A 497 -28.79 26.92 -17.01
CA LEU A 497 -27.36 26.88 -17.25
C LEU A 497 -26.62 26.83 -15.92
N TYR A 498 -25.66 25.92 -15.82
CA TYR A 498 -24.84 25.67 -14.64
C TYR A 498 -23.41 26.07 -14.99
N PHE A 499 -22.84 27.00 -14.24
CA PHE A 499 -21.44 27.39 -14.40
C PHE A 499 -20.54 26.33 -13.77
N VAL A 500 -19.44 25.96 -14.43
CA VAL A 500 -18.57 24.87 -13.95
C VAL A 500 -17.99 25.15 -12.56
N ALA A 501 -17.94 24.11 -11.74
CA ALA A 501 -17.31 24.12 -10.42
C ALA A 501 -15.86 23.58 -10.47
N PRO A 502 -15.05 23.78 -9.41
CA PRO A 502 -13.67 23.25 -9.36
C PRO A 502 -13.56 21.75 -9.65
N GLU A 503 -14.57 21.01 -9.25
CA GLU A 503 -14.69 19.57 -9.42
C GLU A 503 -15.10 19.09 -10.82
N ASP A 504 -15.58 19.98 -11.69
CA ASP A 504 -15.86 19.64 -13.09
C ASP A 504 -14.60 19.67 -13.97
N ILE A 505 -13.48 20.15 -13.42
CA ILE A 505 -12.20 20.21 -14.15
C ILE A 505 -11.69 18.79 -14.35
N ARG A 506 -11.42 18.46 -15.62
CA ARG A 506 -10.89 17.15 -16.00
C ARG A 506 -9.58 16.84 -15.27
N GLU A 507 -9.42 15.60 -14.85
CA GLU A 507 -8.18 15.09 -14.25
C GLU A 507 -7.30 14.36 -15.28
N ASP A 508 -6.00 14.30 -15.02
CA ASP A 508 -5.03 13.46 -15.73
C ASP A 508 -4.99 12.02 -15.18
N ALA A 509 -4.05 11.21 -15.66
CA ALA A 509 -3.93 9.81 -15.24
C ALA A 509 -3.51 9.67 -13.76
N GLU A 510 -2.91 10.73 -13.22
CA GLU A 510 -2.44 10.84 -11.85
C GLU A 510 -3.52 11.39 -10.90
N GLY A 511 -4.71 11.73 -11.42
CA GLY A 511 -5.80 12.32 -10.65
C GLY A 511 -5.54 13.78 -10.27
N GLN A 512 -4.74 14.50 -11.07
CA GLN A 512 -4.51 15.92 -10.91
C GLN A 512 -5.33 16.71 -11.94
N PRO A 513 -5.89 17.88 -11.57
CA PRO A 513 -6.59 18.73 -12.54
C PRO A 513 -5.67 19.10 -13.71
N VAL A 514 -6.12 18.89 -14.94
CA VAL A 514 -5.35 19.21 -16.17
C VAL A 514 -5.12 20.73 -16.34
N ARG A 515 -5.87 21.55 -15.59
CA ARG A 515 -5.71 23.00 -15.50
C ARG A 515 -6.18 23.51 -14.12
N PRO A 516 -5.67 24.66 -13.64
CA PRO A 516 -6.20 25.28 -12.42
C PRO A 516 -7.61 25.84 -12.64
N TYR A 517 -8.41 25.87 -11.58
CA TYR A 517 -9.69 26.60 -11.57
C TYR A 517 -9.41 28.11 -11.43
N ALA A 518 -9.21 28.79 -12.56
CA ALA A 518 -8.75 30.19 -12.61
C ALA A 518 -9.88 31.24 -12.76
N TYR A 519 -11.14 30.84 -12.58
CA TYR A 519 -12.30 31.73 -12.72
C TYR A 519 -12.35 32.76 -11.58
N THR A 520 -12.18 34.04 -11.93
CA THR A 520 -12.21 35.16 -10.96
C THR A 520 -13.63 35.61 -10.61
N ASP A 521 -14.55 35.47 -11.55
CA ASP A 521 -15.95 35.90 -11.44
C ASP A 521 -16.89 34.76 -11.89
N PRO A 522 -16.95 33.62 -11.15
CA PRO A 522 -17.75 32.47 -11.57
C PRO A 522 -19.24 32.77 -11.51
N GLY A 523 -19.98 32.38 -12.56
CA GLY A 523 -21.44 32.52 -12.65
C GLY A 523 -21.91 33.29 -13.89
N PHE A 524 -23.16 33.76 -13.84
CA PHE A 524 -23.81 34.48 -14.93
C PHE A 524 -24.19 35.89 -14.48
N TYR A 525 -24.02 36.86 -15.36
CA TYR A 525 -24.18 38.29 -15.08
C TYR A 525 -25.13 38.96 -16.08
N ALA A 526 -25.80 40.04 -15.65
CA ALA A 526 -26.71 40.82 -16.50
C ALA A 526 -25.99 41.87 -17.37
N ASP A 527 -24.74 42.20 -17.06
CA ASP A 527 -23.96 43.26 -17.70
C ASP A 527 -22.53 42.81 -18.07
N PRO A 528 -21.93 43.39 -19.13
CA PRO A 528 -20.59 43.01 -19.59
C PRO A 528 -19.46 43.41 -18.64
N ALA A 529 -19.71 44.29 -17.67
CA ALA A 529 -18.72 44.63 -16.63
C ALA A 529 -18.76 43.64 -15.45
N LEU A 530 -19.65 42.64 -15.50
CA LEU A 530 -19.84 41.62 -14.47
C LEU A 530 -20.19 42.22 -13.09
N GLY A 531 -20.89 43.37 -13.08
CA GLY A 531 -21.28 44.06 -11.85
C GLY A 531 -22.54 43.51 -11.19
N GLN A 532 -23.42 42.87 -11.96
CA GLN A 532 -24.72 42.37 -11.53
C GLN A 532 -24.84 40.87 -11.79
N LYS A 533 -24.44 40.06 -10.80
CA LYS A 533 -24.62 38.60 -10.84
C LYS A 533 -26.12 38.25 -10.78
N ILE A 534 -26.56 37.38 -11.69
CA ILE A 534 -27.93 36.87 -11.77
C ILE A 534 -28.03 35.37 -11.49
N SER A 535 -26.90 34.66 -11.46
CA SER A 535 -26.84 33.28 -11.01
C SER A 535 -26.86 33.16 -9.49
N SER A 536 -27.23 31.98 -9.00
CA SER A 536 -27.14 31.64 -7.57
C SER A 536 -26.87 30.15 -7.36
N ARG A 537 -26.36 29.77 -6.18
CA ARG A 537 -26.17 28.36 -5.76
C ARG A 537 -27.43 27.76 -5.13
N VAL A 538 -28.56 27.91 -5.81
CA VAL A 538 -29.82 27.27 -5.38
C VAL A 538 -29.69 25.75 -5.48
N GLU A 539 -30.24 25.01 -4.51
CA GLU A 539 -30.28 23.54 -4.55
C GLU A 539 -31.27 23.09 -5.64
N ILE A 540 -30.77 22.36 -6.63
CA ILE A 540 -31.56 21.75 -7.70
C ILE A 540 -31.02 20.35 -7.95
N ASP A 541 -31.90 19.35 -7.87
CA ASP A 541 -31.54 17.93 -8.01
C ASP A 541 -30.38 17.51 -7.08
N GLY A 542 -30.32 18.08 -5.87
CA GLY A 542 -29.26 17.86 -4.88
C GLY A 542 -28.03 18.75 -5.03
N ASP A 543 -27.85 19.39 -6.18
CA ASP A 543 -26.64 20.16 -6.46
C ASP A 543 -26.62 21.53 -5.74
N THR A 544 -25.59 21.77 -4.92
CA THR A 544 -25.33 23.06 -4.27
C THR A 544 -23.99 23.69 -4.69
N ALA A 545 -23.18 22.99 -5.48
CA ALA A 545 -21.83 23.43 -5.86
C ALA A 545 -21.86 24.53 -6.94
N HIS A 546 -22.74 24.40 -7.93
CA HIS A 546 -22.73 25.23 -9.13
C HIS A 546 -23.52 26.53 -8.97
N GLU A 547 -23.06 27.58 -9.66
CA GLU A 547 -23.82 28.81 -9.93
C GLU A 547 -24.83 28.54 -11.06
N LYS A 548 -26.12 28.76 -10.79
CA LYS A 548 -27.22 28.35 -11.67
C LYS A 548 -28.06 29.55 -12.09
N VAL A 549 -28.49 29.58 -13.34
CA VAL A 549 -29.45 30.57 -13.85
C VAL A 549 -30.52 29.89 -14.69
N ARG A 550 -31.78 30.25 -14.47
CA ARG A 550 -32.90 29.84 -15.33
C ARG A 550 -32.88 30.71 -16.59
N VAL A 551 -33.07 30.09 -17.75
CA VAL A 551 -33.02 30.80 -19.03
C VAL A 551 -34.29 30.59 -19.87
N GLU A 552 -34.68 31.64 -20.57
CA GLU A 552 -35.76 31.69 -21.54
C GLU A 552 -35.25 32.26 -22.88
N PRO A 553 -35.87 31.89 -24.02
CA PRO A 553 -35.51 32.49 -25.31
C PRO A 553 -35.62 34.02 -25.27
N GLY A 554 -34.56 34.70 -25.69
CA GLY A 554 -34.42 36.15 -25.64
C GLY A 554 -33.53 36.65 -24.50
N ASP A 555 -33.23 35.80 -23.52
CA ASP A 555 -32.34 36.17 -22.42
C ASP A 555 -30.93 36.47 -22.91
N ARG A 556 -30.31 37.45 -22.24
CA ARG A 556 -28.93 37.87 -22.48
C ARG A 556 -28.17 37.83 -21.18
N LEU A 557 -27.07 37.09 -21.19
CA LEU A 557 -26.22 36.82 -20.04
C LEU A 557 -24.76 37.13 -20.41
N TYR A 558 -23.93 37.39 -19.41
CA TYR A 558 -22.49 37.54 -19.56
C TYR A 558 -21.77 36.54 -18.66
N VAL A 559 -20.70 35.94 -19.19
CA VAL A 559 -19.84 35.00 -18.48
C VAL A 559 -18.38 35.36 -18.70
N LYS A 560 -17.51 34.98 -17.76
CA LYS A 560 -16.07 35.14 -17.86
C LYS A 560 -15.41 33.77 -17.91
N ASP A 561 -14.54 33.54 -18.89
CA ASP A 561 -13.79 32.28 -18.97
C ASP A 561 -12.61 32.26 -17.99
N ALA A 562 -11.86 31.15 -17.98
CA ALA A 562 -10.73 30.95 -17.08
C ALA A 562 -9.55 31.90 -17.37
N GLU A 563 -9.43 32.42 -18.59
CA GLU A 563 -8.42 33.39 -19.01
C GLU A 563 -8.85 34.85 -18.77
N GLY A 564 -10.07 35.05 -18.28
CA GLY A 564 -10.61 36.35 -17.90
C GLY A 564 -11.27 37.14 -19.03
N ARG A 565 -11.54 36.49 -20.17
CA ARG A 565 -12.26 37.07 -21.31
C ARG A 565 -13.76 37.03 -21.04
N VAL A 566 -14.49 38.04 -21.52
CA VAL A 566 -15.94 38.16 -21.27
C VAL A 566 -16.71 37.80 -22.53
N PHE A 567 -17.75 36.99 -22.38
CA PHE A 567 -18.61 36.54 -23.47
C PHE A 567 -20.06 36.90 -23.19
N GLU A 568 -20.72 37.44 -24.21
CA GLU A 568 -22.18 37.59 -24.25
C GLU A 568 -22.80 36.28 -24.73
N ILE A 569 -23.77 35.78 -23.97
CA ILE A 569 -24.56 34.60 -24.27
C ILE A 569 -25.98 35.06 -24.54
N VAL A 570 -26.46 34.87 -25.76
CA VAL A 570 -27.85 35.16 -26.15
C VAL A 570 -28.60 33.86 -26.35
N VAL A 571 -29.65 33.66 -25.57
CA VAL A 571 -30.49 32.46 -25.63
C VAL A 571 -31.45 32.60 -26.81
N SER A 572 -31.27 31.78 -27.83
CA SER A 572 -32.08 31.83 -29.05
C SER A 572 -33.37 31.03 -28.93
N GLY A 573 -34.25 31.15 -29.92
CA GLY A 573 -35.46 30.33 -30.03
C GLY A 573 -35.12 28.84 -29.98
N LYS A 574 -35.84 28.06 -29.17
CA LYS A 574 -35.55 26.64 -28.98
C LYS A 574 -35.73 25.85 -30.28
N PRO A 575 -34.69 25.16 -30.78
CA PRO A 575 -34.84 24.30 -31.95
C PRO A 575 -35.75 23.09 -31.68
N SER A 576 -35.84 22.63 -30.44
CA SER A 576 -36.75 21.57 -29.99
C SER A 576 -36.88 21.60 -28.46
N ARG A 577 -37.79 20.78 -27.89
CA ARG A 577 -37.95 20.62 -26.43
C ARG A 577 -36.66 20.26 -25.68
N TYR A 578 -35.72 19.60 -26.36
CA TYR A 578 -34.48 19.04 -25.79
C TYR A 578 -33.22 19.71 -26.36
N ARG A 579 -33.35 20.87 -27.00
CA ARG A 579 -32.22 21.62 -27.56
C ARG A 579 -32.31 23.09 -27.19
N LEU A 580 -31.18 23.65 -26.76
CA LEU A 580 -31.01 25.05 -26.46
C LEU A 580 -30.02 25.63 -27.49
N ALA A 581 -30.45 26.61 -28.27
CA ALA A 581 -29.56 27.33 -29.18
C ALA A 581 -29.05 28.58 -28.46
N LEU A 582 -27.74 28.80 -28.52
CA LEU A 582 -27.04 29.92 -27.89
C LEU A 582 -26.21 30.61 -28.97
N VAL A 583 -26.24 31.94 -28.99
CA VAL A 583 -25.25 32.73 -29.73
C VAL A 583 -24.23 33.23 -28.72
N VAL A 584 -22.98 32.85 -28.94
CA VAL A 584 -21.85 33.21 -28.09
C VAL A 584 -21.05 34.27 -28.82
N THR A 585 -20.87 35.43 -28.19
CA THR A 585 -20.10 36.55 -28.74
C THR A 585 -19.00 36.94 -27.77
N ARG A 586 -17.76 37.07 -28.22
CA ARG A 586 -16.69 37.60 -27.36
C ARG A 586 -16.88 39.11 -27.19
N ALA A 587 -17.13 39.57 -25.98
CA ALA A 587 -17.34 40.98 -25.65
C ALA A 587 -16.03 41.74 -25.40
N SER A 588 -15.03 41.09 -24.79
CA SER A 588 -13.69 41.65 -24.54
C SER A 588 -12.63 40.56 -24.43
#